data_AF-A0A1H1SPC3-F1
#
_entry.id   AF-A0A1H1SPC3-F1
#
_cell.length_a   1.000
_cell.length_b   1.000
_cell.length_c   1.000
_cell.angle_alpha   90.00
_cell.angle_beta   90.00
_cell.angle_gamma   90.00
#
_symmetry.space_group_name_H-M   'P 1'
#
loop_
_entity.id
_entity.type
_entity.pdbx_description
1 polymer ?
#
loop_
_entity_poly.entity_id
_entity_poly.type
_entity_poly.pdbx_seq_one_letter_code
_entity_poly.pdbx_strand_id
1 'polypeptide(L)'
;MDSEELRRQVDAGNEDAADRLAALAVEQGDVDQLRELVDAGHDSAARRLTALAVERGDVDQLRWLVDAGHEHAADRLAQLAAERDDVEQLRWLVDAGNECAGAYLAHHH
;
A
#
# COMPACT_ATOMS: atom_id res chain seq x y z
N MET A 1 -18.90 -16.21 -12.74
CA MET A 1 -17.79 -15.40 -13.28
C MET A 1 -16.54 -16.13 -12.89
N ASP A 2 -15.87 -16.74 -13.85
CA ASP A 2 -14.73 -17.61 -13.61
C ASP A 2 -13.50 -16.76 -13.25
N SER A 3 -12.66 -17.26 -12.33
CA SER A 3 -11.45 -16.53 -11.87
C SER A 3 -10.49 -16.21 -13.02
N GLU A 4 -10.49 -17.03 -14.07
CA GLU A 4 -9.68 -16.82 -15.27
C GLU A 4 -10.22 -15.69 -16.16
N GLU A 5 -11.55 -15.56 -16.28
CA GLU A 5 -12.21 -14.44 -16.96
C GLU A 5 -11.89 -13.12 -16.24
N LEU A 6 -11.91 -13.14 -14.90
CA LEU A 6 -11.59 -11.98 -14.08
C LEU A 6 -10.13 -11.55 -14.27
N ARG A 7 -9.18 -12.49 -14.29
CA ARG A 7 -7.76 -12.19 -14.59
C ARG A 7 -7.57 -11.58 -15.97
N ARG A 8 -8.21 -12.13 -17.00
CA ARG A 8 -8.15 -11.53 -18.35
C ARG A 8 -8.68 -10.10 -18.40
N GLN A 9 -9.73 -9.80 -17.63
CA GLN A 9 -10.26 -8.45 -17.53
C GLN A 9 -9.28 -7.51 -16.82
N VAL A 10 -8.65 -7.97 -15.73
CA VAL A 10 -7.56 -7.25 -15.04
C VAL A 10 -6.41 -6.98 -16.00
N ASP A 11 -5.92 -7.99 -16.73
CA ASP A 11 -4.85 -7.86 -17.72
C ASP A 11 -5.22 -6.90 -18.86
N ALA A 12 -6.52 -6.74 -19.15
CA ALA A 12 -7.04 -5.76 -20.09
C ALA A 12 -7.22 -4.35 -19.48
N GLY A 13 -6.81 -4.14 -18.23
CA GLY A 13 -6.90 -2.86 -17.51
C GLY A 13 -8.27 -2.57 -16.89
N ASN A 14 -9.12 -3.58 -16.70
CA ASN A 14 -10.44 -3.38 -16.10
C ASN A 14 -10.33 -3.18 -14.58
N GLU A 15 -10.52 -1.94 -14.13
CA GLU A 15 -10.43 -1.58 -12.70
C GLU A 15 -11.51 -2.25 -11.84
N ASP A 16 -12.73 -2.44 -12.34
CA ASP A 16 -13.80 -3.14 -11.60
C ASP A 16 -13.43 -4.61 -11.37
N ALA A 17 -12.82 -5.25 -12.36
CA ALA A 17 -12.31 -6.61 -12.25
C ALA A 17 -11.18 -6.69 -11.22
N ALA A 18 -10.25 -5.73 -11.27
CA ALA A 18 -9.14 -5.62 -10.34
C ALA A 18 -9.62 -5.40 -8.90
N ASP A 19 -10.60 -4.52 -8.69
CA ASP A 19 -11.17 -4.27 -7.37
C ASP A 19 -11.84 -5.52 -6.79
N ARG A 20 -12.59 -6.26 -7.60
CA ARG A 20 -13.18 -7.55 -7.18
C ARG A 20 -12.12 -8.58 -6.84
N LEU A 21 -11.07 -8.69 -7.66
CA LEU A 21 -9.99 -9.64 -7.44
C LEU A 21 -9.16 -9.27 -6.20
N ALA A 22 -8.96 -7.98 -5.96
CA ALA A 22 -8.35 -7.45 -4.75
C ALA A 22 -9.20 -7.72 -3.50
N ALA A 23 -10.53 -7.59 -3.60
CA ALA A 23 -11.44 -7.93 -2.51
C ALA A 23 -11.34 -9.39 -2.09
N LEU A 24 -11.41 -10.29 -3.08
CA LEU A 24 -11.25 -11.72 -2.85
C LEU A 24 -9.87 -12.05 -2.26
N ALA A 25 -8.82 -11.36 -2.70
CA ALA A 25 -7.48 -11.54 -2.18
C ALA A 25 -7.38 -11.12 -0.70
N VAL A 26 -7.98 -9.99 -0.32
CA VAL A 26 -8.05 -9.56 1.10
C VAL A 26 -8.80 -10.59 1.95
N GLU A 27 -9.96 -11.05 1.50
CA GLU A 27 -10.76 -12.06 2.23
C GLU A 27 -10.00 -13.38 2.43
N GLN A 28 -9.17 -13.75 1.46
CA GLN A 28 -8.34 -14.96 1.53
C GLN A 28 -6.99 -14.73 2.24
N GLY A 29 -6.64 -13.48 2.54
CA GLY A 29 -5.32 -13.11 3.05
C GLY A 29 -4.19 -13.29 2.03
N ASP A 30 -4.53 -13.34 0.74
CA ASP A 30 -3.61 -13.55 -0.38
C ASP A 30 -2.88 -12.23 -0.72
N VAL A 31 -1.78 -12.01 -0.03
CA VAL A 31 -0.93 -10.83 -0.21
C VAL A 31 -0.24 -10.86 -1.57
N ASP A 32 0.16 -12.03 -2.05
CA ASP A 32 0.86 -12.17 -3.32
C ASP A 32 -0.05 -11.70 -4.48
N GLN A 33 -1.31 -12.10 -4.48
CA GLN A 33 -2.27 -11.65 -5.48
C GLN A 33 -2.54 -10.13 -5.42
N LEU A 34 -2.51 -9.53 -4.22
CA LEU A 34 -2.58 -8.07 -4.10
C LEU A 34 -1.34 -7.39 -4.66
N ARG A 35 -0.14 -7.96 -4.47
CA ARG A 35 1.10 -7.42 -5.04
C ARG A 35 1.09 -7.47 -6.56
N GLU A 36 0.65 -8.59 -7.15
CA GLU A 36 0.51 -8.70 -8.61
C GLU A 36 -0.39 -7.61 -9.20
N LEU A 37 -1.52 -7.33 -8.54
CA LEU A 37 -2.43 -6.26 -8.95
C LEU A 37 -1.81 -4.87 -8.81
N VAL A 38 -1.02 -4.66 -7.77
CA VAL A 38 -0.27 -3.42 -7.56
C VAL A 38 0.79 -3.22 -8.63
N ASP A 39 1.57 -4.26 -8.94
CA ASP A 39 2.57 -4.24 -10.01
C ASP A 39 1.93 -4.03 -11.39
N ALA A 40 0.68 -4.46 -11.58
CA ALA A 40 -0.12 -4.17 -12.76
C ALA A 40 -0.67 -2.72 -12.79
N GLY A 41 -0.43 -1.91 -11.75
CA GLY A 41 -0.82 -0.51 -11.68
C GLY A 41 -2.22 -0.25 -11.13
N HIS A 42 -2.83 -1.22 -10.45
CA HIS A 42 -4.17 -1.05 -9.88
C HIS A 42 -4.13 -0.42 -8.49
N ASP A 43 -4.43 0.89 -8.43
CA ASP A 43 -4.46 1.67 -7.17
C ASP A 43 -5.43 1.12 -6.11
N SER A 44 -6.53 0.48 -6.52
CA SER A 44 -7.48 -0.15 -5.60
C SER A 44 -6.83 -1.27 -4.79
N ALA A 45 -5.96 -2.07 -5.44
CA ALA A 45 -5.18 -3.11 -4.78
C ALA A 45 -4.14 -2.52 -3.83
N ALA A 46 -3.45 -1.45 -4.24
CA ALA A 46 -2.46 -0.76 -3.41
C ALA A 46 -3.08 -0.24 -2.11
N ARG A 47 -4.26 0.38 -2.18
CA ARG A 47 -4.99 0.85 -0.99
C ARG A 47 -5.40 -0.28 -0.05
N ARG A 48 -5.92 -1.39 -0.61
CA ARG A 48 -6.31 -2.57 0.18
C ARG A 48 -5.10 -3.22 0.86
N LEU A 49 -3.99 -3.35 0.13
CA LEU A 49 -2.75 -3.89 0.66
C LEU A 49 -2.14 -2.98 1.74
N THR A 50 -2.22 -1.66 1.55
CA THR A 50 -1.83 -0.67 2.56
C THR A 50 -2.62 -0.87 3.86
N ALA A 51 -3.95 -0.97 3.76
CA ALA A 51 -4.80 -1.16 4.94
C ALA A 51 -4.44 -2.45 5.69
N LEU A 52 -4.29 -3.56 4.95
CA LEU A 52 -3.89 -4.84 5.53
C LEU A 52 -2.52 -4.78 6.21
N ALA A 53 -1.55 -4.10 5.59
CA ALA A 53 -0.22 -3.93 6.15
C ALA A 53 -0.25 -3.09 7.44
N VAL A 54 -1.04 -2.02 7.49
CA VAL A 54 -1.24 -1.22 8.70
C VAL A 54 -1.87 -2.06 9.82
N GLU A 55 -2.92 -2.81 9.52
CA GLU A 55 -3.60 -3.68 10.51
C GLU A 55 -2.65 -4.75 11.09
N ARG A 56 -1.71 -5.24 10.27
CA ARG A 56 -0.71 -6.23 10.68
C ARG A 56 0.55 -5.60 11.29
N GLY A 57 0.72 -4.28 11.21
CA GLY A 57 1.97 -3.60 11.55
C GLY A 57 3.15 -3.98 10.65
N ASP A 58 2.86 -4.38 9.40
CA ASP A 58 3.84 -4.83 8.41
C ASP A 58 4.50 -3.62 7.73
N VAL A 59 5.54 -3.12 8.38
CA VAL A 59 6.34 -1.99 7.89
C VAL A 59 7.04 -2.32 6.58
N ASP A 60 7.53 -3.55 6.40
CA ASP A 60 8.24 -3.95 5.18
C ASP A 60 7.30 -3.90 3.97
N GLN A 61 6.05 -4.34 4.13
CA GLN A 61 5.04 -4.24 3.07
C GLN A 61 4.68 -2.80 2.75
N LEU A 62 4.58 -1.93 3.77
CA LEU A 62 4.36 -0.50 3.54
C LEU A 62 5.54 0.15 2.81
N ARG A 63 6.78 -0.16 3.19
CA ARG A 63 7.99 0.35 2.51
C ARG A 63 8.02 -0.04 1.04
N TRP A 64 7.71 -1.31 0.74
CA TRP A 64 7.61 -1.77 -0.64
C TRP A 64 6.58 -0.97 -1.45
N LEU A 65 5.41 -0.67 -0.87
CA LEU A 65 4.40 0.16 -1.53
C LEU A 65 4.87 1.61 -1.75
N VAL A 66 5.63 2.19 -0.81
CA VAL A 66 6.25 3.51 -0.98
C VAL A 66 7.28 3.49 -2.10
N ASP A 67 8.14 2.47 -2.14
CA ASP A 67 9.14 2.30 -3.21
C ASP A 67 8.48 2.09 -4.58
N ALA A 68 7.28 1.49 -4.61
CA ALA A 68 6.44 1.39 -5.81
C ALA A 68 5.72 2.71 -6.18
N GLY A 69 5.86 3.77 -5.38
CA GLY A 69 5.31 5.10 -5.64
C GLY A 69 3.91 5.33 -5.08
N HIS A 70 3.40 4.47 -4.19
CA HIS A 70 2.07 4.65 -3.60
C HIS A 70 2.10 5.61 -2.40
N GLU A 71 1.74 6.86 -2.67
CA GLU A 71 1.69 7.94 -1.67
C GLU A 71 0.83 7.60 -0.45
N HIS A 72 -0.29 6.88 -0.65
CA HIS A 72 -1.16 6.48 0.46
C HIS A 72 -0.45 5.56 1.47
N ALA A 73 0.43 4.68 1.00
CA ALA A 73 1.23 3.84 1.88
C ALA A 73 2.27 4.65 2.65
N ALA A 74 2.85 5.67 1.99
CA ALA A 74 3.82 6.56 2.61
C ALA A 74 3.20 7.36 3.76
N ASP A 75 1.98 7.90 3.56
CA ASP A 75 1.24 8.61 4.59
C ASP A 75 0.91 7.73 5.80
N ARG A 76 0.49 6.48 5.53
CA ARG A 76 0.18 5.52 6.60
C ARG A 76 1.43 5.10 7.37
N LEU A 77 2.54 4.90 6.67
CA LEU A 77 3.81 4.60 7.30
C LEU A 77 4.34 5.78 8.11
N ALA A 78 4.13 7.02 7.64
CA ALA A 78 4.47 8.24 8.38
C ALA A 78 3.68 8.32 9.69
N GLN A 79 2.37 8.07 9.62
CA GLN A 79 1.51 8.05 10.80
C GLN A 79 1.99 7.01 11.83
N LEU A 80 2.22 5.77 11.39
CA LEU A 80 2.70 4.70 12.27
C LEU A 80 4.08 5.00 12.88
N ALA A 81 4.98 5.60 12.10
CA ALA A 81 6.29 6.00 12.57
C ALA A 81 6.19 7.11 13.64
N ALA A 82 5.33 8.12 13.42
CA ALA A 82 5.08 9.17 14.40
C ALA A 82 4.47 8.63 15.71
N GLU A 83 3.50 7.71 15.62
CA GLU A 83 2.90 7.05 16.79
C GLU A 83 3.92 6.25 17.62
N ARG A 84 5.02 5.82 16.99
CA ARG A 84 6.09 5.04 17.60
C ARG A 84 7.34 5.88 17.95
N ASP A 85 7.30 7.20 17.71
CA ASP A 85 8.46 8.08 17.81
C ASP A 85 9.66 7.61 16.97
N ASP A 86 9.39 6.95 15.84
CA ASP A 86 10.40 6.43 14.91
C ASP A 86 10.88 7.51 13.95
N VAL A 87 11.78 8.35 14.45
CA VAL A 87 12.38 9.47 13.72
C VAL A 87 13.19 8.98 12.51
N GLU A 88 13.82 7.81 12.57
CA GLU A 88 14.59 7.28 11.43
C GLU A 88 13.66 6.93 10.27
N GLN A 89 12.53 6.27 10.55
CA GLN A 89 11.54 5.94 9.55
C GLN A 89 10.88 7.19 8.95
N LEU A 90 10.58 8.21 9.76
CA LEU A 90 10.07 9.48 9.27
C LEU A 90 11.08 10.21 8.38
N ARG A 91 12.38 10.20 8.71
CA ARG A 91 13.42 10.82 7.88
C ARG A 91 13.54 10.14 6.52
N TRP A 92 13.54 8.80 6.51
CA TRP A 92 13.54 8.04 5.27
C TRP A 92 12.32 8.37 4.39
N LEU A 93 11.13 8.53 4.99
CA LEU A 93 9.93 8.94 4.25
C LEU A 93 10.04 10.35 3.66
N VAL A 94 10.64 11.30 4.38
CA VAL A 94 10.92 12.64 3.82
C VAL A 94 11.89 12.57 2.65
N ASP A 95 12.94 11.77 2.77
CA ASP A 95 13.90 11.55 1.66
C ASP A 95 13.22 10.86 0.46
N ALA A 96 12.21 10.03 0.70
CA ALA A 96 11.35 9.43 -0.33
C ALA A 96 10.30 10.42 -0.90
N GLY A 97 10.25 11.66 -0.41
CA GLY A 97 9.34 12.71 -0.89
C GLY A 97 7.99 12.76 -0.18
N ASN A 98 7.77 12.03 0.91
CA ASN A 98 6.53 12.11 1.66
C ASN A 98 6.46 13.39 2.51
N GLU A 99 5.56 14.29 2.14
CA GLU A 99 5.37 15.57 2.81
C GLU A 99 4.78 15.42 4.22
N CYS A 100 3.91 14.43 4.44
CA CYS A 100 3.31 14.15 5.75
C CYS A 100 4.38 13.82 6.80
N ALA A 101 5.39 13.02 6.45
CA ALA A 101 6.48 12.67 7.34
C ALA A 101 7.29 13.90 7.80
N GLY A 102 7.44 14.91 6.93
CA GLY A 102 8.10 16.17 7.28
C GLY A 102 7.31 16.96 8.32
N ALA A 103 5.98 16.98 8.20
CA ALA A 103 5.10 17.62 9.17
C ALA A 103 5.16 16.95 10.55
N TYR A 104 5.27 15.62 10.60
CA TYR A 104 5.47 14.88 11.84
C TYR A 104 6.85 15.20 12.45
N LEU A 105 7.95 15.12 11.69
CA LEU A 105 9.29 15.45 12.20
C LEU A 105 9.37 16.86 12.80
N ALA A 106 8.68 17.84 12.19
CA ALA A 106 8.67 19.20 12.70
C ALA A 106 7.94 19.35 14.05
N HIS A 107 6.99 18.45 14.37
CA HIS A 107 6.27 18.46 15.65
C HIS A 107 7.03 17.73 16.78
N HIS A 108 7.98 16.85 16.46
CA HIS A 108 8.77 16.11 17.44
C HIS A 108 10.08 16.82 17.86
N HIS A 109 10.20 18.15 17.62
CA HIS A 109 11.44 18.92 17.78
C HIS A 109 11.45 19.92 18.94
#